data_AF-C6BVV9-F1
#
_entry.id   AF-C6BVV9-F1
#
_cell.length_a   1.000
_cell.length_b   1.000
_cell.length_c   1.000
_cell.angle_alpha   90.00
_cell.angle_beta   90.00
_cell.angle_gamma   90.00
#
_symmetry.space_group_name_H-M   'P 1'
#
loop_
_entity.id
_entity.type
_entity.pdbx_description
1 polymer ?
#
loop_
_entity_poly.entity_id
_entity_poly.type
_entity_poly.pdbx_seq_one_letter_code
_entity_poly.pdbx_strand_id
1 'polypeptide(L)'
;MILPGMAKDDVVLVKADGKRIEGLKAVVSMRRIVTFHTDVEIEPKDMMIKQCADGEQEAYLVLDPMFNHAGDGIPENYQITVRKVAVPE
;
A
#
# COMPACT_ATOMS: atom_id res chain seq x y z
N MET A 1 3.52 10.22 12.58
CA MET A 1 2.05 10.07 12.52
C MET A 1 1.64 10.29 11.08
N ILE A 2 0.92 9.33 10.48
CA ILE A 2 0.37 9.46 9.12
C ILE A 2 -1.14 9.60 9.27
N LEU A 3 -1.73 10.59 8.61
CA LEU A 3 -3.17 10.86 8.66
C LEU A 3 -3.83 10.55 7.30
N PRO A 4 -5.14 10.24 7.26
CA PRO A 4 -5.85 9.90 6.02
C PRO A 4 -5.69 10.92 4.89
N GLY A 5 -5.69 12.22 5.22
CA GLY A 5 -5.53 13.29 4.22
C GLY A 5 -4.15 13.33 3.54
N MET A 6 -3.19 12.55 4.02
CA MET A 6 -1.86 12.42 3.40
C MET A 6 -1.83 11.33 2.31
N ALA A 7 -2.78 10.40 2.30
CA ALA A 7 -2.85 9.30 1.34
C ALA A 7 -3.31 9.80 -0.03
N LYS A 8 -2.36 10.30 -0.81
CA LYS A 8 -2.61 10.90 -2.14
C LYS A 8 -2.20 9.99 -3.28
N ASP A 9 -1.36 9.00 -3.02
CA ASP A 9 -0.86 8.09 -4.04
C ASP A 9 -1.94 7.06 -4.41
N ASP A 10 -2.13 6.85 -5.71
CA ASP A 10 -2.94 5.77 -6.26
C ASP A 10 -2.10 4.50 -6.36
N VAL A 11 -2.59 3.44 -5.71
CA VAL A 11 -1.91 2.16 -5.64
C VAL A 11 -2.84 1.04 -6.09
N VAL A 12 -2.27 0.08 -6.79
CA VAL A 12 -2.91 -1.19 -7.14
C VAL A 12 -2.28 -2.29 -6.31
N LEU A 13 -3.09 -3.02 -5.55
CA LEU A 13 -2.65 -4.22 -4.85
C LEU A 13 -2.79 -5.41 -5.80
N VAL A 14 -1.69 -6.12 -6.02
CA VAL A 14 -1.64 -7.36 -6.77
C VAL A 14 -1.40 -8.47 -5.76
N LYS A 15 -2.41 -9.32 -5.60
CA LYS A 15 -2.37 -10.50 -4.73
C LYS A 15 -1.42 -11.56 -5.28
N ALA A 16 -0.94 -12.43 -4.40
CA ALA A 16 -0.13 -13.59 -4.80
C ALA A 16 -0.84 -14.54 -5.79
N ASP A 17 -2.17 -14.56 -5.82
CA ASP A 17 -2.98 -15.33 -6.78
C ASP A 17 -3.18 -14.61 -8.14
N GLY A 18 -2.62 -13.40 -8.30
CA GLY A 18 -2.73 -12.58 -9.49
C GLY A 18 -3.94 -11.62 -9.50
N LYS A 19 -4.82 -11.67 -8.49
CA LYS A 19 -5.95 -10.74 -8.37
C LYS A 19 -5.44 -9.31 -8.17
N ARG A 20 -6.00 -8.38 -8.93
CA ARG A 20 -5.68 -6.95 -8.83
C ARG A 20 -6.82 -6.18 -8.17
N ILE A 21 -6.48 -5.34 -7.21
CA ILE A 21 -7.40 -4.46 -6.50
C ILE A 21 -6.91 -3.03 -6.73
N GLU A 22 -7.68 -2.28 -7.51
CA GLU A 22 -7.39 -0.90 -7.90
C GLU A 22 -8.09 0.11 -6.97
N GLY A 23 -7.67 1.37 -7.04
CA GLY A 23 -8.32 2.46 -6.30
C GLY A 23 -7.92 2.56 -4.84
N LEU A 24 -6.84 1.90 -4.42
CA LEU A 24 -6.31 2.03 -3.06
C LEU A 24 -5.55 3.34 -2.93
N LYS A 25 -5.98 4.20 -2.02
CA LYS A 25 -5.22 5.38 -1.62
C LYS A 25 -4.21 5.01 -0.54
N ALA A 26 -2.98 5.43 -0.73
CA ALA A 26 -1.92 5.20 0.24
C ALA A 26 -0.95 6.39 0.34
N VAL A 27 -0.16 6.37 1.41
CA VAL A 27 1.07 7.15 1.50
C VAL A 27 2.20 6.19 1.16
N VAL A 28 2.86 6.40 0.02
CA VAL A 28 3.96 5.54 -0.41
C VAL A 28 5.29 6.16 -0.03
N SER A 29 6.17 5.35 0.56
CA SER A 29 7.54 5.71 0.89
C SER A 29 8.47 4.54 0.59
N MET A 30 9.77 4.80 0.44
CA MET A 30 10.75 3.80 -0.03
C MET A 30 10.75 2.46 0.74
N ARG A 31 10.39 2.46 2.03
CA ARG A 31 10.41 1.27 2.90
C ARG A 31 9.06 0.96 3.55
N ARG A 32 8.07 1.84 3.38
CA ARG A 32 6.80 1.73 4.07
C ARG A 32 5.68 2.29 3.22
N ILE A 33 4.56 1.57 3.19
CA ILE A 33 3.31 2.06 2.61
C ILE A 33 2.28 2.09 3.73
N VAL A 34 1.54 3.19 3.83
CA VAL A 34 0.45 3.31 4.80
C VAL A 34 -0.85 3.49 4.05
N THR A 35 -1.82 2.63 4.30
CA THR A 35 -3.16 2.75 3.71
C THR A 35 -4.24 2.67 4.79
N PHE A 36 -5.32 3.40 4.57
CA PHE A 36 -6.49 3.43 5.44
C PHE A 36 -7.61 2.53 4.91
N HIS A 37 -7.36 1.82 3.80
CA HIS A 37 -8.26 0.80 3.27
C HIS A 37 -8.08 -0.48 4.08
N THR A 38 -9.00 -0.68 5.03
CA THR A 38 -9.02 -1.85 5.92
C THR A 38 -9.98 -2.93 5.45
N ASP A 39 -10.77 -2.63 4.42
CA ASP A 39 -11.67 -3.52 3.69
C ASP A 39 -10.95 -4.53 2.80
N VAL A 40 -9.64 -4.34 2.60
CA VAL A 40 -8.79 -5.21 1.79
C VAL A 40 -7.79 -5.95 2.68
N GLU A 41 -7.75 -7.26 2.55
CA GLU A 41 -6.73 -8.09 3.18
C GLU A 41 -5.41 -7.89 2.44
N ILE A 42 -4.33 -7.63 3.16
CA ILE A 42 -2.97 -7.44 2.61
C ILE A 42 -2.06 -8.44 3.28
N GLU A 43 -1.37 -9.25 2.48
CA GLU A 43 -0.55 -10.35 2.98
C GLU A 43 0.91 -10.23 2.52
N PRO A 44 1.86 -10.84 3.25
CA PRO A 44 3.23 -10.98 2.76
C PRO A 44 3.26 -11.63 1.37
N LYS A 45 4.15 -11.15 0.50
CA LYS A 45 4.29 -11.51 -0.93
C LYS A 45 3.29 -10.88 -1.88
N ASP A 46 2.28 -10.17 -1.38
CA ASP A 46 1.50 -9.28 -2.24
C ASP A 46 2.42 -8.17 -2.81
N MET A 47 2.01 -7.56 -3.91
CA MET A 47 2.72 -6.45 -4.53
C MET A 47 1.84 -5.21 -4.57
N MET A 48 2.42 -4.07 -4.26
CA MET A 48 1.77 -2.76 -4.36
C MET A 48 2.42 -2.00 -5.51
N ILE A 49 1.62 -1.64 -6.51
CA ILE A 49 2.07 -0.88 -7.69
C ILE A 49 1.53 0.54 -7.56
N LYS A 50 2.42 1.51 -7.32
CA LYS A 50 2.08 2.93 -7.33
C LYS A 50 2.09 3.45 -8.77
N GLN A 51 1.04 4.19 -9.14
CA GLN A 51 1.02 4.95 -10.37
C GLN A 51 1.58 6.36 -10.11
N CYS A 52 2.66 6.72 -10.79
CA CYS A 52 3.23 8.06 -10.73
C CYS A 52 2.52 9.00 -11.72
N ALA A 53 2.53 10.29 -11.42
CA ALA A 53 1.88 11.31 -12.25
C ALA A 53 2.55 11.50 -13.63
N ASP A 54 3.78 11.04 -13.79
CA ASP A 54 4.55 11.03 -15.05
C ASP A 54 4.23 9.81 -15.93
N GLY A 55 3.36 8.90 -15.47
CA GLY A 55 3.02 7.65 -16.15
C GLY A 55 3.97 6.49 -15.84
N GLU A 56 5.01 6.70 -15.03
CA GLU A 56 5.84 5.61 -14.53
C GLU A 56 5.09 4.80 -13.46
N GLN A 57 5.51 3.53 -13.30
CA GLN A 57 5.00 2.66 -12.25
C GLN A 57 6.14 2.32 -11.29
N GLU A 58 5.82 2.28 -10.00
CA GLU A 58 6.74 1.79 -8.99
C GLU A 58 6.15 0.55 -8.31
N ALA A 59 6.87 -0.57 -8.37
CA ALA A 59 6.44 -1.81 -7.73
C ALA A 59 7.13 -2.01 -6.38
N TYR A 60 6.34 -2.42 -5.39
CA TYR A 60 6.79 -2.66 -4.02
C TYR A 60 6.30 -4.03 -3.55
N LEU A 61 7.22 -4.91 -3.15
CA LEU A 61 6.88 -6.18 -2.54
C LEU A 61 6.51 -5.98 -1.07
N VAL A 62 5.37 -6.52 -0.66
CA VAL A 62 4.92 -6.54 0.73
C VAL A 62 5.73 -7.57 1.52
N LEU A 63 6.41 -7.09 2.56
CA LEU A 63 7.20 -7.92 3.46
C LEU A 63 6.42 -8.24 4.75
N ASP A 64 5.83 -7.22 5.36
CA ASP A 64 5.14 -7.35 6.65
C ASP A 64 4.00 -6.31 6.74
N PRO A 65 2.74 -6.74 6.60
CA PRO A 65 1.57 -5.88 6.75
C PRO A 65 1.10 -5.85 8.22
N MET A 66 1.33 -4.73 8.90
CA MET A 66 0.86 -4.53 10.26
C MET A 66 -0.47 -3.78 10.26
N PHE A 67 -1.53 -4.44 10.74
CA PHE A 67 -2.83 -3.80 10.96
C PHE A 67 -2.83 -3.05 12.30
N ASN A 68 -3.18 -1.75 12.27
CA ASN A 68 -3.33 -0.93 13.45
C ASN A 68 -4.81 -0.63 13.66
N HIS A 69 -5.32 -0.99 14.83
CA HIS A 69 -6.67 -0.63 15.27
C HIS A 69 -6.78 0.88 15.53
N ALA A 70 -8.00 1.41 15.40
CA ALA A 70 -8.28 2.80 15.69
C ALA A 70 -8.04 3.09 17.17
N GLY A 71 -7.37 4.20 17.44
CA GLY A 71 -6.99 4.61 18.78
C GLY A 71 -6.38 6.00 18.77
N ASP A 72 -6.53 6.73 19.87
CA ASP A 72 -5.94 8.07 20.08
C ASP A 72 -6.21 9.08 18.94
N GLY A 73 -7.40 9.01 18.33
CA GLY A 73 -7.80 9.88 17.21
C GLY A 73 -7.23 9.48 15.84
N ILE A 74 -6.58 8.32 15.74
CA ILE A 74 -6.07 7.75 14.50
C ILE A 74 -7.05 6.67 14.02
N PRO A 75 -7.55 6.73 12.78
CA PRO A 75 -8.39 5.67 12.23
C PRO A 75 -7.59 4.40 11.95
N GLU A 76 -8.30 3.28 11.77
CA GLU A 76 -7.69 2.00 11.42
C GLU A 76 -6.86 2.14 10.14
N ASN A 77 -5.67 1.53 10.14
CA ASN A 77 -4.75 1.62 9.02
C ASN A 77 -3.79 0.44 8.97
N TYR A 78 -3.37 0.10 7.76
CA TYR A 78 -2.23 -0.77 7.53
C TYR A 78 -0.95 0.04 7.48
N GLN A 79 0.04 -0.35 8.26
CA GLN A 79 1.43 0.07 8.09
C GLN A 79 2.22 -1.11 7.53
N ILE A 80 2.58 -1.00 6.27
CA ILE A 80 3.11 -2.12 5.50
C ILE A 80 4.59 -1.87 5.28
N THR A 81 5.43 -2.77 5.77
CA THR A 81 6.85 -2.77 5.42
C THR A 81 6.99 -3.33 4.01
N VAL A 82 7.63 -2.57 3.14
CA VAL A 82 7.78 -2.93 1.73
C VAL A 82 9.23 -2.79 1.25
N ARG A 83 9.52 -3.46 0.13
CA ARG A 83 10.77 -3.30 -0.61
C ARG A 83 10.46 -2.96 -2.07
N LYS A 84 11.08 -1.89 -2.60
CA LYS A 84 10.99 -1.57 -4.03
C LYS A 84 11.61 -2.69 -4.86
N VAL A 85 10.88 -3.15 -5.88
CA VAL A 85 11.27 -4.20 -6.82
C VAL A 85 11.13 -3.69 -8.25
N ALA A 86 11.62 -4.45 -9.22
CA ALA A 86 11.35 -4.17 -10.62
C ALA A 86 9.83 -4.27 -10.89
N VAL A 87 9.32 -3.38 -11.73
CA VAL A 87 7.92 -3.46 -12.18
C VAL A 87 7.79 -4.75 -12.99
N PRO A 88 6.83 -5.62 -12.67
CA PRO A 88 6.59 -6.83 -13.45
C PRO A 88 6.09 -6.44 -14.85
N GLU A 89 6.68 -7.04 -15.89
CA GLU A 89 6.30 -6.87 -17.30
C GLU A 89 4.87 -7.36 -17.60
#